data_AF-A0A6L4WRU7-F1
#
_entry.id   AF-A0A6L4WRU7-F1
#
_cell.length_a   1.000
_cell.length_b   1.000
_cell.length_c   1.000
_cell.angle_alpha   90.00
_cell.angle_beta   90.00
_cell.angle_gamma   90.00
#
_symmetry.space_group_name_H-M   'P 1'
#
loop_
_entity.id
_entity.type
_entity.pdbx_description
1 polymer ?
#
loop_
_entity_poly.entity_id
_entity_poly.type
_entity_poly.pdbx_seq_one_letter_code
_entity_poly.pdbx_strand_id
1 'polypeptide(L)' 'MYNPISCEFFDQLNVAMQRKIPSTIVYLKDEEQKETLKGIVKTMEVIDGIEFMVLDSNVKIRLDTVLTFNGKRHKEE' A
#
# COMPACT_ATOMS: atom_id res chain seq x y z
N MET A 1 14.83 -13.31 -4.48
CA MET A 1 14.31 -13.49 -3.11
C MET A 1 13.09 -12.60 -2.97
N TYR A 2 11.89 -13.19 -2.86
CA TYR A 2 10.67 -12.44 -2.55
C TYR A 2 10.90 -11.81 -1.18
N ASN A 3 10.99 -10.48 -1.11
CA ASN A 3 11.03 -9.78 0.17
C ASN A 3 9.56 -9.68 0.59
N PRO A 4 9.06 -10.55 1.49
CA PRO A 4 7.72 -10.39 1.99
C PRO A 4 7.61 -8.99 2.57
N ILE A 5 6.45 -8.37 2.36
CA ILE A 5 6.10 -7.13 3.02
C ILE A 5 6.51 -7.25 4.50
N SER A 6 7.37 -6.34 4.99
CA SER A 6 7.82 -6.38 6.38
C SER A 6 6.61 -6.61 7.28
N CYS A 7 6.69 -7.58 8.18
CA CYS A 7 5.56 -7.99 9.00
C CYS A 7 4.88 -6.79 9.69
N GLU A 8 5.68 -5.78 10.06
CA GLU A 8 5.21 -4.49 10.58
C GLU A 8 4.31 -3.69 9.62
N PHE A 9 4.62 -3.66 8.32
CA PHE A 9 3.79 -2.97 7.33
C PHE A 9 2.46 -3.71 7.17
N PHE A 10 2.49 -5.04 7.09
CA PHE A 10 1.27 -5.83 6.97
C PHE A 10 0.38 -5.70 8.21
N ASP A 11 0.96 -5.71 9.40
CA ASP A 11 0.24 -5.50 10.67
C ASP A 11 -0.43 -4.11 10.69
N GLN A 12 0.31 -3.05 10.36
CA GLN A 12 -0.24 -1.70 10.31
C GLN A 12 -1.33 -1.53 9.25
N LEU A 13 -1.17 -2.16 8.10
CA LEU A 13 -2.16 -2.14 7.03
C LEU A 13 -3.42 -2.88 7.48
N ASN A 14 -3.31 -4.02 8.17
CA ASN A 14 -4.44 -4.70 8.79
C ASN A 14 -5.14 -3.85 9.85
N VAL A 15 -4.39 -3.19 10.74
CA VAL A 15 -4.95 -2.27 11.73
C VAL A 15 -5.66 -1.12 11.02
N ALA A 16 -5.08 -0.56 9.96
CA ALA A 16 -5.68 0.51 9.17
C ALA A 16 -6.98 0.06 8.47
N MET A 17 -7.04 -1.18 7.95
CA MET A 17 -8.25 -1.76 7.38
C MET A 17 -9.33 -1.97 8.44
N GLN A 18 -9.01 -2.64 9.54
CA GLN A 18 -9.97 -2.95 10.61
C GLN A 18 -10.53 -1.68 11.26
N ARG A 19 -9.66 -0.71 11.54
CA ARG A 19 -10.04 0.56 12.17
C ARG A 19 -10.48 1.62 11.18
N LYS A 20 -10.48 1.33 9.88
CA LYS A 20 -10.80 2.27 8.79
C LYS A 20 -10.00 3.58 8.91
N ILE A 21 -8.72 3.46 9.24
CA ILE A 21 -7.85 4.61 9.45
C ILE A 21 -7.52 5.25 8.10
N PRO A 22 -7.76 6.56 7.92
CA PRO A 22 -7.32 7.27 6.73
C PRO A 22 -5.80 7.19 6.64
N SER A 23 -5.32 6.48 5.62
CA SER A 23 -3.91 6.20 5.40
C SER A 23 -3.41 7.03 4.23
N THR A 24 -2.19 7.53 4.34
CA THR A 24 -1.51 8.25 3.24
C THR A 24 -0.59 7.28 2.53
N ILE A 25 -0.83 7.00 1.26
CA ILE A 25 -0.05 6.05 0.47
C ILE A 25 0.69 6.83 -0.61
N VAL A 26 2.01 6.65 -0.66
CA VAL A 26 2.87 7.19 -1.71
C VAL A 26 3.30 6.05 -2.60
N TYR A 27 2.98 6.14 -3.89
CA TYR A 27 3.30 5.12 -4.88
C TYR A 27 3.90 5.74 -6.14
N LEU A 28 4.62 4.94 -6.91
CA LEU A 28 5.12 5.33 -8.23
C LEU A 28 4.06 5.06 -9.28
N LYS A 29 3.61 6.12 -9.97
CA LYS A 29 2.61 6.01 -11.05
C LYS A 29 3.26 5.74 -12.40
N ASP A 30 4.31 6.51 -12.67
CA ASP A 30 5.22 6.39 -13.81
C ASP A 30 6.65 6.40 -13.24
N GLU A 31 7.62 5.78 -13.91
CA GLU A 31 8.99 5.50 -13.40
C GLU A 31 9.69 6.67 -12.68
N GLU A 32 9.27 7.92 -12.87
CA GLU A 32 9.79 9.11 -12.18
C GLU A 32 8.79 9.89 -11.30
N GLN A 33 7.49 9.60 -11.36
CA GLN A 33 6.45 10.39 -10.66
C GLN A 33 5.89 9.65 -9.44
N LYS A 34 6.20 10.20 -8.26
CA LYS A 34 5.62 9.79 -6.98
C LYS A 34 4.27 10.47 -6.80
N GLU A 35 3.21 9.69 -6.78
CA GLU A 35 1.86 10.16 -6.46
C GLU A 35 1.54 9.83 -5.01
N THR A 36 0.98 10.80 -4.30
CA THR A 36 0.51 10.60 -2.92
C THR A 36 -1.00 10.65 -2.92
N LEU A 37 -1.64 9.62 -2.41
CA LEU A 37 -3.07 9.64 -2.16
C LEU A 37 -3.40 9.36 -0.71
N LYS A 38 -4.54 9.88 -0.28
CA LYS A 38 -5.11 9.61 1.04
C LYS A 38 -6.37 8.79 0.84
N GLY A 39 -6.44 7.65 1.50
CA GLY A 39 -7.57 6.75 1.36
C GLY A 39 -7.67 5.81 2.55
N ILE A 40 -8.87 5.27 2.74
CA ILE A 40 -9.08 4.18 3.70
C ILE A 40 -8.87 2.89 2.95
N VAL A 41 -7.98 2.04 3.47
CA VAL A 41 -7.77 0.70 2.91
C VAL A 41 -9.01 -0.14 3.20
N LYS A 42 -9.65 -0.62 2.15
CA LYS A 42 -10.86 -1.44 2.24
C LYS A 42 -10.50 -2.92 2.29
N THR A 43 -9.64 -3.36 1.38
CA THR A 43 -9.18 -4.75 1.31
C THR A 43 -7.88 -4.83 0.52
N MET A 44 -7.22 -5.98 0.55
CA MET A 44 -6.13 -6.34 -0.36
C MET A 44 -6.60 -7.44 -1.29
N GLU A 45 -6.16 -7.40 -2.55
CA GLU A 45 -6.41 -8.44 -3.55
C GLU A 45 -5.09 -8.88 -4.17
N VAL A 46 -4.93 -10.17 -4.43
CA VAL A 46 -3.80 -10.70 -5.19
C VAL A 46 -4.28 -11.02 -6.59
N ILE A 47 -3.76 -10.33 -7.59
CA ILE A 47 -4.11 -10.52 -9.00
C ILE A 47 -2.83 -10.90 -9.72
N ASP A 48 -2.81 -12.08 -10.36
CA ASP A 48 -1.65 -12.58 -11.10
C ASP A 48 -0.37 -12.72 -10.24
N GLY A 49 -0.53 -13.04 -8.95
CA GLY A 49 0.58 -13.13 -7.98
C GLY A 49 1.11 -11.77 -7.51
N ILE A 50 0.53 -10.65 -7.99
CA ILE A 50 0.88 -9.30 -7.57
C ILE A 50 -0.12 -8.85 -6.52
N GLU A 51 0.37 -8.28 -5.43
CA GLU A 51 -0.46 -7.76 -4.35
C GLU A 51 -0.96 -6.34 -4.70
N PHE A 52 -2.28 -6.15 -4.62
CA PHE A 52 -2.96 -4.87 -4.84
C PHE A 52 -3.68 -4.44 -3.56
N MET A 53 -3.50 -3.18 -3.19
CA MET A 53 -4.26 -2.52 -2.16
C MET A 53 -5.52 -1.91 -2.79
N VAL A 54 -6.69 -2.25 -2.27
CA VAL A 54 -7.98 -1.69 -2.69
C VAL A 54 -8.45 -0.71 -1.63
N LEU A 55 -8.62 0.54 -2.03
CA LEU A 55 -9.14 1.59 -1.17
C LEU A 55 -10.67 1.65 -1.25
N ASP A 56 -11.28 2.30 -0.26
CA ASP A 56 -12.73 2.49 -0.23
C ASP A 56 -13.26 3.28 -1.43
N SER A 57 -12.43 4.17 -1.99
CA SER A 57 -12.69 4.91 -3.23
C SER A 57 -12.66 4.04 -4.51
N ASN A 58 -12.63 2.70 -4.40
CA ASN A 58 -12.44 1.74 -5.51
C ASN A 58 -11.10 1.90 -6.26
N VAL A 59 -10.15 2.64 -5.71
CA VAL A 59 -8.81 2.78 -6.28
C VAL A 59 -7.98 1.54 -5.92
N LYS A 60 -7.38 0.92 -6.92
CA LYS A 60 -6.46 -0.22 -6.76
C LYS A 60 -5.03 0.23 -6.99
N ILE A 61 -4.15 -0.05 -6.04
CA ILE A 61 -2.74 0.37 -6.06
C ILE A 61 -1.87 -0.86 -5.91
N ARG A 62 -0.88 -1.03 -6.78
CA ARG A 62 0.09 -2.13 -6.69
C ARG A 62 1.00 -1.90 -5.49
N LEU A 63 1.02 -2.84 -4.54
CA LEU A 63 1.88 -2.75 -3.37
C LEU A 63 3.37 -2.74 -3.73
N ASP A 64 3.75 -3.40 -4.82
CA ASP A 64 5.12 -3.36 -5.34
C ASP A 64 5.61 -1.93 -5.70
N THR A 65 4.67 -1.07 -6.11
CA THR A 65 4.94 0.35 -6.45
C THR A 65 4.80 1.29 -5.25
N VAL A 66 4.34 0.80 -4.10
CA VAL A 66 4.17 1.61 -2.88
C VAL A 66 5.53 1.85 -2.26
N LEU A 67 5.88 3.13 -2.12
CA LEU A 67 7.12 3.57 -1.50
C LEU A 67 6.95 3.73 0.01
N THR A 68 5.90 4.45 0.41
CA THR A 68 5.60 4.69 1.83
C THR A 68 4.11 4.54 2.09
N PHE A 69 3.79 3.99 3.25
CA PHE A 69 2.44 3.90 3.76
C PHE A 69 2.40 4.55 5.13
N ASN A 70 1.54 5.55 5.27
CA ASN A 70 1.37 6.35 6.47
C ASN A 70 2.68 6.94 7.02
N GLY A 71 3.60 7.32 6.11
CA GLY A 71 4.92 7.83 6.47
C GLY A 71 5.96 6.77 6.85
N LYS A 72 5.59 5.49 6.99
CA LYS A 72 6.54 4.38 7.11
C LYS A 72 7.04 3.95 5.73
N ARG A 73 8.37 3.83 5.59
CA ARG A 73 9.03 3.34 4.36
C ARG A 73 8.85 1.84 4.23
N HIS A 74 8.44 1.40 3.04
CA HIS A 74 8.21 0.00 2.72
C HIS A 74 9.44 -0.67 2.08
N LYS A 75 10.25 0.07 1.31
CA LYS A 75 11.55 -0.38 0.78
C LYS A 75 12.67 0.53 1.31
N GLU A 76 13.72 -0.08 1.83
CA GLU A 76 15.05 0.58 1.92
C GLU A 76 15.64 0.66 0.51
N GLU A 77 16.41 1.72 0.28
CA GLU A 77 17.04 2.08 -1.01
C GLU A 77 18.04 1.03 -1.52
#